data_AF-A0A2G8LFE0-F1
#
_entry.id   AF-A0A2G8LFE0-F1
#
_cell.length_a   1.000
_cell.length_b   1.000
_cell.length_c   1.000
_cell.angle_alpha   90.00
_cell.angle_beta   90.00
_cell.angle_gamma   90.00
#
_symmetry.space_group_name_H-M   'P 1'
#
loop_
_entity.id
_entity.type
_entity.pdbx_description
1 polymer ?
#
loop_
_entity_poly.entity_id
_entity_poly.type
_entity_poly.pdbx_seq_one_letter_code
_entity_poly.pdbx_strand_id
1 'polypeptide(L)'
;MVRIDGAASLHEINEEEHDATAALDQGQANHAFVPSADEEILMDSELQELMVPDMKESKLVEVRSKLLVFISKRIDSNGGQLVLDKMGISLFIPPCAIERGKPQTVFLALNWDLKDFPEMSASQTIVAPVVHVGPHGLQLKRPATLSFRHCAFDTSQVKVYSSETHLMENKSWSLSEATIQKGKDKTHTILDTECQVHISHFTLYTCIAEGNESKKWLQLVAFGGRMRVHRH
;
A
#
# COMPACT_ATOMS: atom_id res chain seq x y z
N MET A 1 -20.83 10.87 -16.89
CA MET A 1 -20.36 9.75 -17.71
C MET A 1 -19.59 10.35 -18.87
N VAL A 2 -18.27 10.45 -18.76
CA VAL A 2 -17.43 10.96 -19.85
C VAL A 2 -16.95 9.74 -20.63
N ARG A 3 -17.52 9.57 -21.83
CA ARG A 3 -17.06 8.60 -22.84
C ARG A 3 -15.91 9.27 -23.58
N ILE A 4 -14.74 8.65 -23.58
CA ILE A 4 -13.64 9.07 -24.45
C ILE A 4 -13.57 8.02 -25.55
N ASP A 5 -14.15 8.34 -26.70
CA ASP A 5 -14.03 7.56 -27.93
C ASP A 5 -12.72 7.96 -28.62
N GLY A 6 -11.73 7.06 -28.56
CA GLY A 6 -10.48 7.18 -29.31
C GLY A 6 -10.50 6.23 -30.50
N ALA A 7 -10.99 6.70 -31.65
CA ALA A 7 -10.78 6.04 -32.93
C ALA A 7 -9.37 6.37 -33.43
N ALA A 8 -8.53 5.36 -33.61
CA ALA A 8 -7.29 5.48 -34.37
C ALA A 8 -7.27 4.42 -35.47
N SER A 9 -7.10 4.93 -36.70
CA SER A 9 -7.15 4.25 -37.98
C SER A 9 -6.13 3.13 -38.11
N LEU A 10 -6.58 2.03 -38.72
CA LEU A 10 -5.74 0.97 -39.28
C LEU A 10 -4.93 1.53 -40.47
N HIS A 11 -3.64 1.23 -40.51
CA HIS A 11 -2.84 1.28 -41.72
C HIS A 11 -2.18 -0.09 -41.92
N GLU A 12 -2.60 -0.76 -42.99
CA GLU A 12 -1.94 -1.92 -43.58
C GLU A 12 -0.55 -1.51 -44.11
N ILE A 13 0.47 -2.34 -43.83
CA ILE A 13 1.75 -2.29 -44.53
C ILE A 13 2.10 -3.73 -44.89
N ASN A 14 2.32 -3.94 -46.19
CA ASN A 14 2.60 -5.21 -46.85
C ASN A 14 3.95 -5.83 -46.46
N GLU A 15 3.99 -7.14 -46.65
CA GLU A 15 5.11 -8.07 -46.57
C GLU A 15 6.32 -7.67 -47.43
N GLU A 16 7.52 -7.77 -46.87
CA GLU A 16 8.74 -8.09 -47.61
C GLU A 16 9.56 -9.07 -46.77
N GLU A 17 9.61 -10.32 -47.24
CA GLU A 17 10.35 -11.44 -46.68
C GLU A 17 11.81 -11.34 -47.14
N HIS A 18 12.74 -11.19 -46.19
CA HIS A 18 14.17 -11.28 -46.47
C HIS A 18 14.86 -12.15 -45.40
N ASP A 19 15.28 -13.33 -45.86
CA ASP A 19 16.10 -14.31 -45.18
C ASP A 19 17.46 -13.71 -44.77
N ALA A 20 17.76 -13.76 -43.48
CA ALA A 20 19.09 -13.51 -42.93
C ALA A 20 19.29 -14.35 -41.67
N THR A 21 19.88 -15.52 -41.87
CA THR A 21 20.38 -16.41 -40.83
C THR A 21 21.57 -15.76 -40.11
N ALA A 22 21.42 -15.38 -38.83
CA ALA A 22 22.55 -15.22 -37.90
C ALA A 22 22.09 -15.09 -36.43
N ALA A 23 22.48 -16.08 -35.63
CA ALA A 23 22.74 -16.07 -34.18
C ALA A 23 21.86 -15.19 -33.26
N LEU A 24 20.92 -15.81 -32.54
CA LEU A 24 20.34 -15.24 -31.32
C LEU A 24 20.99 -15.84 -30.08
N ASP A 25 21.73 -14.95 -29.44
CA ASP A 25 22.34 -14.96 -28.14
C ASP A 25 21.34 -15.23 -27.01
N GLN A 26 21.82 -15.84 -25.93
CA GLN A 26 21.01 -16.24 -24.77
C GLN A 26 20.59 -14.98 -23.99
N GLY A 27 19.33 -14.57 -24.16
CA GLY A 27 18.71 -13.48 -23.43
C GLY A 27 18.66 -13.74 -21.92
N GLN A 28 19.38 -12.88 -21.20
CA GLN A 28 19.53 -12.84 -19.75
C GLN A 28 18.20 -12.87 -19.01
N ALA A 29 18.12 -13.74 -18.00
CA ALA A 29 17.09 -13.66 -16.97
C ALA A 29 17.16 -12.29 -16.29
N ASN A 30 16.01 -11.64 -16.16
CA ASN A 30 15.84 -10.46 -15.32
C ASN A 30 16.23 -10.83 -13.88
N HIS A 31 17.48 -10.56 -13.50
CA HIS A 31 17.90 -10.62 -12.12
C HIS A 31 17.18 -9.48 -11.38
N ALA A 32 16.10 -9.81 -10.68
CA ALA A 32 15.56 -8.94 -9.65
C ALA A 32 16.72 -8.61 -8.68
N PHE A 33 17.00 -7.33 -8.49
CA PHE A 33 18.00 -6.88 -7.54
C PHE A 33 17.56 -7.32 -6.14
N VAL A 34 18.30 -8.26 -5.55
CA VAL A 34 18.16 -8.67 -4.16
C VAL A 34 19.26 -7.93 -3.39
N PRO A 35 18.92 -7.02 -2.47
CA PRO A 35 19.93 -6.32 -1.69
C PRO A 35 20.77 -7.31 -0.86
N SER A 36 22.00 -6.94 -0.56
CA SER A 36 22.82 -7.71 0.38
C SER A 36 22.31 -7.53 1.83
N ALA A 37 22.61 -8.49 2.72
CA ALA A 37 22.21 -8.41 4.13
C ALA A 37 22.76 -7.15 4.84
N ASP A 38 23.95 -6.68 4.46
CA ASP A 38 24.52 -5.44 5.00
C ASP A 38 23.76 -4.20 4.54
N GLU A 39 23.26 -4.22 3.29
CA GLU A 39 22.40 -3.15 2.78
C GLU A 39 21.04 -3.17 3.48
N GLU A 40 20.43 -4.34 3.73
CA GLU A 40 19.18 -4.51 4.50
C GLU A 40 19.28 -3.88 5.90
N ILE A 41 20.37 -4.17 6.62
CA ILE A 41 20.64 -3.62 7.96
C ILE A 41 20.73 -2.08 7.93
N LEU A 42 21.38 -1.52 6.90
CA LEU A 42 21.49 -0.07 6.71
C LEU A 42 20.15 0.60 6.32
N MET A 43 19.17 -0.14 5.78
CA MET A 43 17.84 0.43 5.44
C MET A 43 16.95 0.57 6.66
N ASP A 44 16.98 -0.44 7.53
CA ASP A 44 16.26 -0.40 8.80
C ASP A 44 16.76 0.73 9.67
N SER A 45 18.08 0.99 9.68
CA SER A 45 18.66 2.07 10.46
C SER A 45 18.16 3.47 10.04
N GLU A 46 18.03 3.77 8.74
CA GLU A 46 17.59 5.10 8.29
C GLU A 46 16.17 5.44 8.75
N LEU A 47 15.23 4.49 8.58
CA LEU A 47 13.86 4.68 9.05
C LEU A 47 13.79 4.65 10.58
N GLN A 48 14.54 3.78 11.22
CA GLN A 48 14.56 3.64 12.67
C GLN A 48 15.16 4.87 13.37
N GLU A 49 16.14 5.54 12.77
CA GLU A 49 16.68 6.82 13.25
C GLU A 49 15.63 7.94 13.21
N LEU A 50 14.70 7.90 12.25
CA LEU A 50 13.59 8.85 12.13
C LEU A 50 12.44 8.55 13.11
N MET A 51 12.33 7.30 13.57
CA MET A 51 11.30 6.85 14.50
C MET A 51 11.60 7.32 15.93
N VAL A 52 10.94 8.40 16.33
CA VAL A 52 10.95 8.86 17.72
C VAL A 52 9.78 8.21 18.47
N PRO A 53 9.97 7.71 19.70
CA PRO A 53 8.86 7.28 20.53
C PRO A 53 7.85 8.43 20.73
N ASP A 54 6.57 8.11 20.59
CA ASP A 54 5.45 9.00 20.93
C ASP A 54 5.39 10.29 20.10
N MET A 55 5.51 10.15 18.79
CA MET A 55 5.25 11.24 17.84
C MET A 55 3.83 11.78 18.02
N LYS A 56 3.71 13.12 18.00
CA LYS A 56 2.42 13.82 18.13
C LYS A 56 1.70 14.02 16.80
N GLU A 57 2.45 14.07 15.71
CA GLU A 57 1.95 14.32 14.35
C GLU A 57 2.69 13.40 13.37
N SER A 58 2.03 13.06 12.26
CA SER A 58 2.66 12.33 11.16
C SER A 58 3.73 13.17 10.45
N LYS A 59 4.80 12.51 10.00
CA LYS A 59 5.88 13.14 9.22
C LYS A 59 5.88 12.63 7.79
N LEU A 60 6.07 13.55 6.85
CA LEU A 60 6.42 13.23 5.47
C LEU A 60 7.95 13.13 5.39
N VAL A 61 8.45 12.00 4.91
CA VAL A 61 9.88 11.77 4.71
C VAL A 61 10.11 11.04 3.40
N GLU A 62 11.28 11.25 2.82
CA GLU A 62 11.77 10.46 1.70
C GLU A 62 12.89 9.56 2.20
N VAL A 63 12.71 8.25 2.05
CA VAL A 63 13.70 7.23 2.41
C VAL A 63 13.97 6.41 1.17
N ARG A 64 15.19 6.50 0.63
CA ARG A 64 15.62 5.80 -0.60
C ARG A 64 14.63 5.92 -1.76
N SER A 65 14.21 7.14 -2.06
CA SER A 65 13.22 7.46 -3.12
C SER A 65 11.78 6.98 -2.84
N LYS A 66 11.51 6.39 -1.67
CA LYS A 66 10.13 6.13 -1.21
C LYS A 66 9.64 7.31 -0.40
N LEU A 67 8.56 7.92 -0.87
CA LEU A 67 7.86 8.97 -0.14
C LEU A 67 6.91 8.33 0.86
N LEU A 68 7.17 8.55 2.15
CA LEU A 68 6.44 7.97 3.26
C LEU A 68 5.77 9.06 4.09
N VAL A 69 4.53 8.80 4.51
CA VAL A 69 3.90 9.53 5.61
C VAL A 69 3.80 8.57 6.79
N PHE A 70 4.49 8.82 7.89
CA PHE A 70 4.55 7.88 9.00
C PHE A 70 4.38 8.53 10.37
N ILE A 71 4.02 7.71 11.35
CA ILE A 71 3.99 8.05 12.78
C ILE A 71 4.49 6.86 13.59
N SER A 72 5.21 7.10 14.67
CA SER A 72 5.63 6.06 15.62
C SER A 72 5.22 6.36 17.05
N LYS A 73 4.92 5.29 17.80
CA LYS A 73 4.47 5.37 19.18
C LYS A 73 4.98 4.17 19.98
N ARG A 74 5.32 4.39 21.26
CA ARG A 74 5.67 3.29 22.16
C ARG A 74 4.41 2.74 22.79
N ILE A 75 4.15 1.45 22.56
CA ILE A 75 2.93 0.76 22.99
C ILE A 75 3.30 -0.31 24.01
N ASP A 76 2.66 -0.27 25.18
CA ASP A 76 2.80 -1.28 26.22
C ASP A 76 1.56 -2.20 26.26
N SER A 77 1.44 -3.01 27.32
CA SER A 77 0.31 -3.92 27.49
C SER A 77 -1.05 -3.24 27.69
N ASN A 78 -1.11 -1.92 27.90
CA ASN A 78 -2.36 -1.18 27.95
C ASN A 78 -2.94 -0.92 26.54
N GLY A 79 -2.17 -1.23 25.50
CA GLY A 79 -2.56 -0.96 24.11
C GLY A 79 -2.38 0.51 23.75
N GLY A 80 -2.99 0.92 22.64
CA GLY A 80 -2.93 2.31 22.19
C GLY A 80 -3.41 2.46 20.76
N GLN A 81 -3.21 3.67 20.23
CA GLN A 81 -3.63 4.03 18.89
C GLN A 81 -2.56 4.86 18.20
N LEU A 82 -2.38 4.60 16.91
CA LEU A 82 -1.59 5.40 15.97
C LEU A 82 -2.55 5.93 14.89
N VAL A 83 -2.40 7.19 14.51
CA VAL A 83 -3.22 7.83 13.48
C VAL A 83 -2.30 8.60 12.54
N LEU A 84 -2.42 8.33 11.24
CA LEU A 84 -1.84 9.21 10.23
C LEU A 84 -2.82 10.35 9.98
N ASP A 85 -2.59 11.44 10.71
CA ASP A 85 -3.42 12.63 10.63
C ASP A 85 -3.62 13.06 9.17
N LYS A 86 -4.86 13.44 8.83
CA LYS A 86 -5.28 13.87 7.49
C LYS A 86 -5.28 12.78 6.40
N MET A 87 -4.74 11.59 6.66
CA MET A 87 -4.72 10.48 5.68
C MET A 87 -5.90 9.51 5.83
N GLY A 88 -6.61 9.56 6.96
CA GLY A 88 -7.71 8.64 7.24
C GLY A 88 -7.24 7.19 7.41
N ILE A 89 -6.05 7.02 7.99
CA ILE A 89 -5.43 5.72 8.29
C ILE A 89 -5.15 5.68 9.79
N SER A 90 -5.57 4.60 10.46
CA SER A 90 -5.33 4.42 11.89
C SER A 90 -5.12 2.96 12.26
N LEU A 91 -4.33 2.73 13.30
CA LEU A 91 -4.15 1.44 13.92
C LEU A 91 -4.58 1.52 15.39
N PHE A 92 -5.53 0.68 15.77
CA PHE A 92 -5.92 0.47 17.16
C PHE A 92 -5.36 -0.85 17.67
N ILE A 93 -4.55 -0.79 18.72
CA ILE A 93 -3.96 -1.95 19.40
C ILE A 93 -4.69 -2.12 20.74
N PRO A 94 -5.46 -3.19 20.95
CA PRO A 94 -6.23 -3.34 22.19
C PRO A 94 -5.33 -3.66 23.39
N PRO A 95 -5.83 -3.45 24.62
CA PRO A 95 -5.16 -3.92 25.83
C PRO A 95 -4.83 -5.42 25.76
N CYS A 96 -3.66 -5.76 26.27
CA CYS A 96 -3.06 -7.09 26.28
C CYS A 96 -2.68 -7.66 24.89
N ALA A 97 -2.73 -6.88 23.80
CA ALA A 97 -2.17 -7.30 22.52
C ALA A 97 -0.64 -7.40 22.55
N ILE A 98 0.01 -6.47 23.26
CA ILE A 98 1.45 -6.47 23.52
C ILE A 98 1.76 -7.17 24.85
N GLU A 99 2.87 -7.90 24.90
CA GLU A 99 3.32 -8.60 26.11
C GLU A 99 3.66 -7.62 27.25
N ARG A 100 3.13 -7.90 28.45
CA ARG A 100 3.43 -7.14 29.66
C ARG A 100 4.93 -7.16 29.94
N GLY A 101 5.50 -5.98 30.21
CA GLY A 101 6.93 -5.81 30.46
C GLY A 101 7.80 -5.75 29.20
N LYS A 102 7.22 -5.90 28.00
CA LYS A 102 7.94 -5.81 26.72
C LYS A 102 7.29 -4.79 25.76
N PRO A 103 7.30 -3.49 26.11
CA PRO A 103 6.74 -2.45 25.26
C PRO A 103 7.44 -2.41 23.89
N GLN A 104 6.68 -2.14 22.84
CA GLN A 104 7.14 -2.13 21.45
C GLN A 104 7.06 -0.70 20.90
N THR A 105 8.09 -0.27 20.16
CA THR A 105 7.98 0.93 19.33
C THR A 105 7.31 0.53 18.02
N VAL A 106 6.03 0.88 17.89
CA VAL A 106 5.20 0.58 16.73
C VAL A 106 5.23 1.78 15.78
N PHE A 107 5.21 1.53 14.47
CA PHE A 107 4.95 2.58 13.49
C PHE A 107 3.84 2.19 12.52
N LEU A 108 3.22 3.23 11.99
CA LEU A 108 2.21 3.16 10.94
C LEU A 108 2.67 4.07 9.82
N ALA A 109 2.72 3.58 8.60
CA ALA A 109 3.18 4.32 7.44
C ALA A 109 2.25 4.15 6.24
N LEU A 110 2.05 5.25 5.52
CA LEU A 110 1.48 5.29 4.19
C LEU A 110 2.63 5.38 3.19
N ASN A 111 2.68 4.43 2.26
CA ASN A 111 3.67 4.39 1.19
C ASN A 111 3.09 4.93 -0.11
N TRP A 112 3.70 5.97 -0.66
CA TRP A 112 3.26 6.63 -1.90
C TRP A 112 3.94 6.07 -3.15
N ASP A 113 4.87 5.12 -3.02
CA ASP A 113 5.56 4.53 -4.16
C ASP A 113 4.62 3.62 -4.96
N LEU A 114 4.31 4.04 -6.20
CA LEU A 114 3.43 3.31 -7.11
C LEU A 114 3.98 1.92 -7.48
N LYS A 115 5.30 1.72 -7.35
CA LYS A 115 5.96 0.44 -7.65
C LYS A 115 5.68 -0.64 -6.60
N ASP A 116 5.25 -0.23 -5.40
CA ASP A 116 4.98 -1.15 -4.30
C ASP A 116 3.53 -1.67 -4.29
N PHE A 117 2.70 -1.26 -5.27
CA PHE A 117 1.36 -1.83 -5.40
C PHE A 117 1.41 -3.24 -5.99
N PRO A 118 0.40 -4.08 -5.69
CA PRO A 118 0.25 -5.38 -6.34
C PRO A 118 0.22 -5.26 -7.86
N GLU A 119 0.83 -6.23 -8.54
CA GLU A 119 0.59 -6.42 -9.98
C GLU A 119 -0.89 -6.73 -10.21
N MET A 120 -1.48 -6.08 -11.23
CA MET A 120 -2.91 -6.16 -11.50
C MET A 120 -3.19 -6.81 -12.83
N SER A 121 -4.24 -7.64 -12.87
CA SER A 121 -4.86 -8.05 -14.13
C SER A 121 -5.71 -6.93 -14.74
N ALA A 122 -6.16 -7.12 -15.98
CA ALA A 122 -7.04 -6.17 -16.66
C ALA A 122 -8.41 -5.95 -15.96
N SER A 123 -8.83 -6.86 -15.08
CA SER A 123 -10.08 -6.78 -14.31
C SER A 123 -9.88 -6.24 -12.88
N GLN A 124 -8.67 -5.78 -12.56
CA GLN A 124 -8.30 -5.32 -11.23
C GLN A 124 -7.94 -3.83 -11.22
N THR A 125 -8.25 -3.15 -10.13
CA THR A 125 -7.84 -1.77 -9.91
C THR A 125 -7.52 -1.50 -8.46
N ILE A 126 -6.46 -0.73 -8.21
CA ILE A 126 -6.10 -0.23 -6.89
C ILE A 126 -7.19 0.74 -6.42
N VAL A 127 -7.71 0.49 -5.21
CA VAL A 127 -8.74 1.33 -4.58
C VAL A 127 -8.34 1.87 -3.22
N ALA A 128 -7.22 1.42 -2.65
CA ALA A 128 -6.72 1.87 -1.35
C ALA A 128 -5.20 2.09 -1.42
N PRO A 129 -4.62 2.88 -0.49
CA PRO A 129 -3.17 3.02 -0.40
C PRO A 129 -2.46 1.71 -0.02
N VAL A 130 -1.12 1.72 -0.14
CA VAL A 130 -0.28 0.74 0.56
C VAL A 130 0.00 1.25 1.97
N VAL A 131 -0.47 0.50 2.97
CA VAL A 131 -0.28 0.80 4.39
C VAL A 131 0.68 -0.22 4.98
N HIS A 132 1.72 0.27 5.66
CA HIS A 132 2.65 -0.57 6.40
C HIS A 132 2.42 -0.39 7.90
N VAL A 133 2.25 -1.50 8.60
CA VAL A 133 2.27 -1.57 10.06
C VAL A 133 3.57 -2.26 10.47
N GLY A 134 4.36 -1.60 11.31
CA GLY A 134 5.64 -2.15 11.73
C GLY A 134 5.91 -2.04 13.24
N PRO A 135 6.95 -2.74 13.74
CA PRO A 135 7.96 -3.47 12.97
C PRO A 135 7.41 -4.73 12.31
N HIS A 136 7.90 -5.04 11.11
CA HIS A 136 7.44 -6.19 10.32
C HIS A 136 7.57 -7.50 11.11
N GLY A 137 6.59 -8.40 10.97
CA GLY A 137 6.58 -9.71 11.58
C GLY A 137 6.21 -9.75 13.07
N LEU A 138 6.06 -8.60 13.74
CA LEU A 138 5.68 -8.56 15.16
C LEU A 138 4.31 -9.22 15.37
N GLN A 139 4.28 -10.24 16.22
CA GLN A 139 3.08 -11.01 16.55
C GLN A 139 2.34 -10.40 17.75
N LEU A 140 1.02 -10.33 17.67
CA LEU A 140 0.14 -9.82 18.72
C LEU A 140 -0.59 -10.95 19.44
N LYS A 141 -0.74 -10.82 20.76
CA LYS A 141 -1.55 -11.74 21.58
C LYS A 141 -3.06 -11.58 21.36
N ARG A 142 -3.46 -10.42 20.83
CA ARG A 142 -4.85 -10.08 20.46
C ARG A 142 -4.81 -9.27 19.17
N PRO A 143 -5.71 -9.52 18.21
CA PRO A 143 -5.70 -8.80 16.95
C PRO A 143 -5.85 -7.29 17.15
N ALA A 144 -5.05 -6.51 16.43
CA ALA A 144 -5.25 -5.07 16.28
C ALA A 144 -6.26 -4.79 15.17
N THR A 145 -6.86 -3.61 15.17
CA THR A 145 -7.73 -3.14 14.10
C THR A 145 -7.00 -2.08 13.28
N LEU A 146 -6.72 -2.39 12.02
CA LEU A 146 -6.19 -1.46 11.04
C LEU A 146 -7.36 -0.89 10.21
N SER A 147 -7.45 0.43 10.13
CA SER A 147 -8.48 1.12 9.35
C SER A 147 -7.84 2.05 8.33
N PHE A 148 -8.31 2.01 7.08
CA PHE A 148 -7.86 2.92 6.02
C PHE A 148 -8.96 3.11 4.98
N ARG A 149 -8.96 4.26 4.31
CA ARG A 149 -9.96 4.56 3.29
C ARG A 149 -9.71 3.83 1.98
N HIS A 150 -10.80 3.60 1.25
CA HIS A 150 -10.76 3.18 -0.15
C HIS A 150 -11.69 4.04 -1.01
N CYS A 151 -11.50 3.99 -2.32
CA CYS A 151 -12.31 4.70 -3.31
C CYS A 151 -13.13 3.77 -4.23
N ALA A 152 -13.26 2.48 -3.89
CA ALA A 152 -14.12 1.56 -4.64
C ALA A 152 -15.57 2.07 -4.70
N PHE A 153 -16.21 1.92 -5.86
CA PHE A 153 -17.63 2.21 -6.02
C PHE A 153 -18.52 1.10 -5.46
N ASP A 154 -18.10 -0.15 -5.66
CA ASP A 154 -18.81 -1.35 -5.20
C ASP A 154 -17.94 -2.09 -4.19
N THR A 155 -18.35 -2.06 -2.92
CA THR A 155 -17.62 -2.68 -1.80
C THR A 155 -17.57 -4.20 -1.89
N SER A 156 -18.50 -4.83 -2.62
CA SER A 156 -18.53 -6.29 -2.80
C SER A 156 -17.37 -6.81 -3.68
N GLN A 157 -16.76 -5.93 -4.47
CA GLN A 157 -15.61 -6.24 -5.33
C GLN A 157 -14.27 -6.06 -4.62
N VAL A 158 -14.27 -5.50 -3.39
CA VAL A 158 -13.05 -5.15 -2.67
C VAL A 158 -12.47 -6.39 -1.99
N LYS A 159 -11.20 -6.64 -2.27
CA LYS A 159 -10.39 -7.69 -1.64
C LYS A 159 -9.21 -7.05 -0.92
N VAL A 160 -8.91 -7.52 0.29
CA VAL A 160 -7.74 -7.09 1.06
C VAL A 160 -6.55 -7.96 0.66
N TYR A 161 -5.45 -7.33 0.30
CA TYR A 161 -4.18 -7.97 -0.01
C TYR A 161 -3.18 -7.65 1.11
N SER A 162 -2.28 -8.61 1.39
CA SER A 162 -1.15 -8.41 2.28
C SER A 162 0.16 -8.80 1.60
N SER A 163 1.26 -8.22 2.06
CA SER A 163 2.59 -8.61 1.61
C SER A 163 3.50 -8.82 2.82
N GLU A 164 3.92 -10.07 3.01
CA GLU A 164 4.83 -10.48 4.09
C GLU A 164 6.29 -10.18 3.75
N THR A 165 6.59 -8.90 3.51
CA THR A 165 7.93 -8.42 3.14
C THR A 165 8.27 -7.19 3.95
N HIS A 166 9.55 -6.83 4.01
CA HIS A 166 9.95 -5.59 4.69
C HIS A 166 9.55 -4.34 3.89
N LEU A 167 9.47 -3.16 4.54
CA LEU A 167 9.08 -1.90 3.88
C LEU A 167 9.93 -1.57 2.66
N MET A 168 11.22 -1.90 2.73
CA MET A 168 12.21 -1.52 1.72
C MET A 168 12.45 -2.60 0.66
N GLU A 169 11.93 -3.81 0.87
CA GLU A 169 12.09 -4.95 -0.04
C GLU A 169 11.13 -4.90 -1.23
N ASN A 170 11.33 -5.77 -2.22
CA ASN A 170 10.34 -5.99 -3.27
C ASN A 170 9.10 -6.67 -2.68
N LYS A 171 7.92 -6.15 -3.01
CA LYS A 171 6.67 -6.63 -2.43
C LYS A 171 6.21 -7.94 -3.08
N SER A 172 5.91 -8.92 -2.24
CA SER A 172 5.25 -10.17 -2.63
C SER A 172 3.81 -10.14 -2.14
N TRP A 173 2.88 -9.71 -2.99
CA TRP A 173 1.48 -9.54 -2.63
C TRP A 173 0.69 -10.83 -2.79
N SER A 174 -0.16 -11.12 -1.80
CA SER A 174 -1.11 -12.23 -1.86
C SER A 174 -2.45 -11.83 -1.26
N LEU A 175 -3.49 -12.62 -1.55
CA LEU A 175 -4.79 -12.41 -0.94
C LEU A 175 -4.67 -12.61 0.57
N SER A 176 -5.04 -11.60 1.36
CA SER A 176 -4.91 -11.68 2.82
C SER A 176 -5.78 -12.80 3.39
N GLU A 177 -5.31 -13.44 4.46
CA GLU A 177 -6.08 -14.41 5.24
C GLU A 177 -7.46 -13.85 5.62
N ALA A 178 -7.52 -12.54 5.91
CA ALA A 178 -8.75 -11.86 6.23
C ALA A 178 -9.80 -11.92 5.12
N THR A 179 -9.37 -11.91 3.86
CA THR A 179 -10.27 -12.04 2.70
C THR A 179 -10.63 -13.50 2.40
N ILE A 180 -9.72 -14.43 2.68
CA ILE A 180 -9.93 -15.87 2.48
C ILE A 180 -11.00 -16.39 3.46
N GLN A 181 -10.98 -15.92 4.71
CA GLN A 181 -11.93 -16.32 5.74
C GLN A 181 -13.37 -15.83 5.43
N LYS A 182 -14.36 -16.69 5.69
CA LYS A 182 -15.79 -16.44 5.39
C LYS A 182 -16.66 -16.58 6.65
N GLY A 183 -17.84 -15.98 6.61
CA GLY A 183 -18.83 -16.12 7.67
C GLY A 183 -18.35 -15.52 9.00
N LYS A 184 -18.42 -16.31 10.08
CA LYS A 184 -18.05 -15.87 11.43
C LYS A 184 -16.54 -15.64 11.62
N ASP A 185 -15.73 -16.25 10.76
CA ASP A 185 -14.26 -16.15 10.83
C ASP A 185 -13.75 -14.96 10.00
N LYS A 186 -14.62 -14.21 9.32
CA LYS A 186 -14.23 -13.05 8.51
C LYS A 186 -13.61 -11.98 9.40
N THR A 187 -12.32 -11.70 9.20
CA THR A 187 -11.56 -10.75 10.02
C THR A 187 -11.46 -9.35 9.42
N HIS A 188 -12.19 -9.05 8.34
CA HIS A 188 -12.29 -7.69 7.80
C HIS A 188 -13.72 -7.23 7.56
N THR A 189 -13.93 -5.92 7.55
CA THR A 189 -15.18 -5.25 7.19
C THR A 189 -14.88 -4.17 6.16
N ILE A 190 -15.59 -4.20 5.03
CA ILE A 190 -15.54 -3.16 4.00
C ILE A 190 -16.81 -2.33 4.15
N LEU A 191 -16.65 -1.10 4.61
CA LEU A 191 -17.68 -0.06 4.67
C LEU A 191 -17.68 0.74 3.35
N ASP A 192 -18.58 1.71 3.19
CA ASP A 192 -18.70 2.45 1.94
C ASP A 192 -17.42 3.18 1.51
N THR A 193 -16.64 3.67 2.47
CA THR A 193 -15.41 4.45 2.22
C THR A 193 -14.21 3.99 3.04
N GLU A 194 -14.33 2.89 3.80
CA GLU A 194 -13.34 2.46 4.77
C GLU A 194 -13.22 0.94 4.80
N CYS A 195 -11.98 0.45 4.77
CA CYS A 195 -11.63 -0.92 5.07
C CYS A 195 -11.16 -1.00 6.52
N GLN A 196 -11.69 -1.96 7.28
CA GLN A 196 -11.22 -2.32 8.61
C GLN A 196 -10.76 -3.78 8.60
N VAL A 197 -9.50 -4.02 8.98
CA VAL A 197 -8.88 -5.35 8.99
C VAL A 197 -8.40 -5.66 10.39
N HIS A 198 -8.75 -6.84 10.92
CA HIS A 198 -8.19 -7.37 12.14
C HIS A 198 -6.89 -8.11 11.82
N ILE A 199 -5.80 -7.65 12.41
CA ILE A 199 -4.45 -8.14 12.10
C ILE A 199 -3.83 -8.76 13.34
N SER A 200 -3.31 -9.98 13.24
CA SER A 200 -2.59 -10.67 14.31
C SER A 200 -1.09 -10.39 14.29
N HIS A 201 -0.58 -9.87 13.18
CA HIS A 201 0.82 -9.50 13.03
C HIS A 201 0.96 -8.24 12.17
N PHE A 202 2.17 -7.68 12.21
CA PHE A 202 2.51 -6.44 11.52
C PHE A 202 3.16 -6.71 10.17
N THR A 203 2.58 -6.10 9.14
CA THR A 203 2.96 -6.31 7.74
C THR A 203 2.33 -5.23 6.85
N LEU A 204 2.39 -5.40 5.54
CA LEU A 204 1.78 -4.48 4.57
C LEU A 204 0.37 -4.92 4.18
N TYR A 205 -0.51 -3.93 3.97
CA TYR A 205 -1.89 -4.12 3.55
C TYR A 205 -2.29 -3.13 2.46
N THR A 206 -3.15 -3.57 1.56
CA THR A 206 -3.86 -2.71 0.60
C THR A 206 -5.20 -3.33 0.20
N CYS A 207 -5.98 -2.63 -0.61
CA CYS A 207 -7.20 -3.16 -1.22
C CYS A 207 -7.19 -2.99 -2.74
N ILE A 208 -7.63 -4.05 -3.40
CA ILE A 208 -7.87 -4.10 -4.84
C ILE A 208 -9.36 -4.35 -5.05
N ALA A 209 -9.99 -3.64 -5.99
CA ALA A 209 -11.29 -4.01 -6.49
C ALA A 209 -11.12 -4.89 -7.74
N GLU A 210 -11.86 -5.99 -7.79
CA GLU A 210 -11.82 -6.94 -8.91
C GLU A 210 -13.23 -7.25 -9.42
N GLY A 211 -13.44 -7.04 -10.71
CA GLY A 211 -14.72 -7.29 -11.38
C GLY A 211 -14.68 -6.92 -12.86
N ASN A 212 -15.71 -7.36 -13.60
CA ASN A 212 -15.79 -7.10 -15.05
C ASN A 212 -15.94 -5.60 -15.39
N GLU A 213 -16.48 -4.80 -14.46
CA GLU A 213 -16.61 -3.34 -14.58
C GLU A 213 -16.34 -2.64 -13.23
N SER A 214 -15.14 -2.79 -12.69
CA SER A 214 -14.77 -2.09 -11.45
C SER A 214 -14.70 -0.57 -11.65
N LYS A 215 -15.44 0.15 -10.80
CA LYS A 215 -15.51 1.63 -10.80
C LYS A 215 -14.88 2.17 -9.53
N LYS A 216 -14.28 3.36 -9.62
CA LYS A 216 -13.72 4.07 -8.47
C LYS A 216 -14.12 5.53 -8.45
N TRP A 217 -14.26 6.08 -7.24
CA TRP A 217 -14.51 7.50 -7.01
C TRP A 217 -13.23 8.31 -7.23
N LEU A 218 -13.33 9.37 -8.02
CA LEU A 218 -12.26 10.36 -8.21
C LEU A 218 -12.73 11.72 -7.68
N GLN A 219 -11.86 12.37 -6.91
CA GLN A 219 -12.01 13.77 -6.56
C GLN A 219 -11.06 14.60 -7.42
N LEU A 220 -11.61 15.51 -8.22
CA LEU A 220 -10.83 16.44 -9.02
C LEU A 220 -10.65 17.75 -8.25
N VAL A 221 -9.40 18.18 -8.08
CA VAL A 221 -9.05 19.45 -7.47
C VAL A 221 -8.14 20.21 -8.42
N ALA A 222 -8.54 21.43 -8.79
CA ALA A 222 -7.78 22.29 -9.68
C ALA A 222 -7.08 23.40 -8.89
N PHE A 223 -5.80 23.62 -9.18
CA PHE A 223 -4.99 24.68 -8.56
C PHE A 223 -4.57 25.68 -9.64
N GLY A 224 -4.55 26.97 -9.30
CA GLY A 224 -4.18 28.04 -10.23
C GLY A 224 -3.51 29.20 -9.52
N GLY A 225 -2.66 29.93 -10.26
CA GLY A 225 -2.04 31.16 -9.77
C GLY A 225 -3.10 32.24 -9.49
N ARG A 226 -2.76 33.19 -8.61
CA ARG A 226 -3.65 34.32 -8.30
C ARG A 226 -3.96 35.11 -9.57
N MET A 227 -5.24 35.16 -9.94
CA MET A 227 -5.70 35.93 -11.10
C MET A 227 -5.45 37.43 -10.86
N ARG A 228 -4.60 38.06 -11.68
CA ARG A 228 -4.38 39.51 -11.65
C ARG A 228 -5.44 40.18 -12.52
N VAL A 229 -6.43 40.81 -11.89
CA VAL A 229 -7.38 41.65 -12.61
C VAL A 229 -6.66 42.94 -13.01
N HIS A 230 -6.42 43.14 -14.32
CA HIS A 230 -6.01 44.46 -14.81
C HIS A 230 -7.24 45.36 -14.76
N ARG A 231 -7.18 46.42 -13.94
CA ARG A 231 -8.14 47.52 -14.02
C ARG A 231 -7.72 48.37 -15.22
N HIS A 232 -8.61 48.49 -16.20
CA HIS A 232 -8.53 49.49 -17.27
C HIS A 232 -8.79 50.89 -16.71
#